data_AF-A0A951PL39-F1
#
_entry.id   AF-A0A951PL39-F1
#
_cell.length_a   1.000
_cell.length_b   1.000
_cell.length_c   1.000
_cell.angle_alpha   90.00
_cell.angle_beta   90.00
_cell.angle_gamma   90.00
#
_symmetry.space_group_name_H-M   'P 1'
#
loop_
_entity.id
_entity.type
_entity.pdbx_description
1 polymer ?
#
loop_
_entity_poly.entity_id
_entity_poly.type
_entity_poly.pdbx_seq_one_letter_code
_entity_poly.pdbx_strand_id
1 'polypeptide(L)' 'MIQVKSEQQVLQEGLQILFSNMEPSQVARFWAASNLGKGNYLKLKDELFAQESVASLYSKVLEFQKSKREV' A
#
# COMPACT_ATOMS: atom_id res chain seq x y z
N MET A 1 10.07 -0.65 37.72
CA MET A 1 9.10 -0.01 36.80
C MET A 1 9.16 -0.76 35.48
N ILE A 2 8.04 -1.29 35.00
CA ILE A 2 7.96 -1.93 33.69
C ILE A 2 7.89 -0.80 32.64
N GLN A 3 8.85 -0.76 31.73
CA GLN A 3 8.81 0.15 30.59
C GLN A 3 7.84 -0.42 29.56
N VAL A 4 6.68 0.22 29.43
CA VAL A 4 5.68 -0.15 28.41
C VAL A 4 6.05 0.55 27.11
N LYS A 5 6.28 -0.23 26.06
CA LYS A 5 6.52 0.29 24.71
C LYS A 5 5.29 1.02 24.21
N SER A 6 5.47 2.12 23.49
CA SER A 6 4.37 2.81 22.82
C SER A 6 3.84 1.98 21.65
N GLU A 7 2.58 2.19 21.27
CA GLU A 7 1.97 1.55 20.08
C GLU A 7 2.84 1.72 18.83
N GLN A 8 3.44 2.90 18.65
CA GLN A 8 4.33 3.19 17.52
C GLN A 8 5.62 2.35 17.56
N GLN A 9 6.20 2.15 18.76
CA GLN A 9 7.37 1.30 18.93
C GLN A 9 7.05 -0.17 18.66
N VAL A 10 5.88 -0.64 19.10
CA VAL A 10 5.40 -2.01 18.84
C VAL A 10 5.16 -2.23 17.35
N LEU A 11 4.55 -1.26 16.65
CA LEU A 11 4.35 -1.34 15.20
C LEU A 11 5.67 -1.34 14.43
N GLN A 12 6.62 -0.48 14.80
CA GLN A 12 7.93 -0.43 14.15
C GLN A 12 8.69 -1.75 14.31
N GLU A 13 8.68 -2.32 15.52
CA GLU A 13 9.29 -3.62 15.80
C GLU A 13 8.63 -4.74 14.99
N GLY A 14 7.30 -4.77 14.92
CA GLY A 14 6.56 -5.75 14.11
C GLY A 14 6.90 -5.67 12.62
N LEU A 15 6.96 -4.45 12.06
CA LEU A 15 7.35 -4.27 10.66
C LEU A 15 8.79 -4.70 10.40
N GLN A 16 9.70 -4.40 11.32
CA GLN A 16 11.10 -4.79 11.18
C GLN A 16 11.27 -6.31 11.18
N ILE A 17 10.54 -7.02 12.05
CA ILE A 17 10.51 -8.49 12.05
C ILE A 17 10.00 -9.04 10.72
N LEU A 18 8.91 -8.47 10.19
CA LEU A 18 8.35 -8.90 8.90
C LEU A 18 9.34 -8.72 7.76
N PHE A 19 9.98 -7.54 7.66
CA PHE A 19 10.99 -7.29 6.62
C PHE A 19 12.27 -8.12 6.78
N SER A 20 12.62 -8.55 8.00
CA SER A 20 13.76 -9.44 8.23
C SER A 20 13.49 -10.90 7.84
N ASN A 21 12.23 -11.31 7.70
CA ASN A 21 11.85 -12.73 7.51
C ASN A 21 11.06 -13.00 6.23
N MET A 22 10.67 -11.97 5.49
CA MET A 22 9.82 -12.09 4.32
C MET A 22 10.32 -11.18 3.20
N GLU A 23 10.10 -11.61 1.97
CA GLU A 23 10.34 -10.74 0.82
C GLU A 23 9.43 -9.50 0.88
N PRO A 24 9.88 -8.31 0.42
CA PRO A 24 9.07 -7.10 0.45
C PRO A 24 7.68 -7.27 -0.18
N SER A 25 7.57 -8.06 -1.26
CA SER A 25 6.31 -8.37 -1.93
C SER A 25 5.34 -9.20 -1.07
N GLN A 26 5.86 -10.02 -0.15
CA GLN A 26 5.06 -10.81 0.77
C GLN A 26 4.65 -9.98 1.99
N VAL A 27 5.54 -9.11 2.50
CA VAL A 27 5.21 -8.14 3.56
C VAL A 27 4.07 -7.23 3.12
N ALA A 28 4.14 -6.68 1.91
CA ALA A 28 3.07 -5.82 1.37
C ALA A 28 1.71 -6.53 1.27
N ARG A 29 1.71 -7.80 0.82
CA ARG A 29 0.49 -8.63 0.76
C ARG A 29 -0.06 -8.93 2.15
N PHE A 30 0.81 -9.30 3.10
CA PHE A 30 0.43 -9.56 4.49
C PHE A 30 -0.17 -8.33 5.15
N TRP A 31 0.48 -7.18 4.99
CA TRP A 31 0.01 -5.90 5.53
C TRP A 31 -1.40 -5.59 5.04
N ALA A 32 -1.60 -5.70 3.73
CA ALA A 32 -2.87 -5.40 3.10
C ALA A 32 -3.99 -6.39 3.50
N ALA A 33 -3.68 -7.68 3.64
CA ALA A 33 -4.64 -8.68 4.11
C ALA A 33 -4.99 -8.50 5.61
N SER A 34 -4.04 -8.00 6.41
CA SER A 34 -4.21 -7.81 7.86
C SER A 34 -4.97 -6.53 8.24
N ASN A 35 -5.43 -5.74 7.25
CA ASN A 35 -6.07 -4.43 7.47
C ASN A 35 -5.30 -3.53 8.46
N LEU A 36 -3.97 -3.58 8.43
CA LEU A 36 -3.11 -2.70 9.24
C LEU A 36 -3.17 -1.27 8.68
N GLY A 37 -4.31 -0.61 8.82
CA GLY A 37 -4.61 0.69 8.23
C GLY A 37 -6.11 0.95 8.23
N LYS A 38 -6.54 2.21 8.12
CA LYS A 38 -7.95 2.61 8.22
C LYS A 38 -8.82 2.22 6.99
N GLY A 39 -8.37 1.31 6.13
CA GLY A 39 -9.14 0.90 4.96
C GLY A 39 -8.58 -0.34 4.27
N ASN A 40 -9.47 -1.11 3.64
CA ASN A 40 -9.08 -2.24 2.81
C ASN A 40 -8.65 -1.73 1.43
N TYR A 41 -7.40 -1.27 1.33
CA TYR A 41 -6.83 -0.73 0.09
C TYR A 41 -6.96 -1.69 -1.09
N LEU A 42 -6.82 -3.01 -0.87
CA LEU A 42 -6.95 -3.99 -1.94
C LEU A 42 -8.37 -4.03 -2.48
N LYS A 43 -9.37 -4.07 -1.60
CA LYS A 43 -10.78 -4.00 -2.00
C LYS A 43 -11.10 -2.69 -2.74
N LEU A 44 -10.65 -1.56 -2.20
CA LEU A 44 -10.85 -0.25 -2.85
C LEU A 44 -10.16 -0.17 -4.22
N LYS A 45 -8.93 -0.69 -4.34
CA LYS A 45 -8.19 -0.78 -5.61
C LYS A 45 -8.98 -1.63 -6.61
N ASP A 46 -9.50 -2.77 -6.18
CA ASP A 46 -10.27 -3.67 -7.05
C ASP A 46 -11.57 -3.01 -7.51
N GLU A 47 -12.26 -2.26 -6.63
CA GLU A 47 -13.47 -1.50 -6.98
C GLU A 47 -13.17 -0.36 -7.98
N LEU A 48 -12.13 0.43 -7.73
CA LEU A 48 -11.77 1.59 -8.57
C LEU A 48 -11.28 1.20 -9.96
N PHE A 49 -10.65 0.03 -10.08
CA PHE A 49 -9.99 -0.40 -11.32
C PHE A 49 -10.61 -1.66 -11.94
N ALA A 50 -11.81 -2.06 -11.51
CA ALA A 50 -12.48 -3.28 -11.98
C ALA A 50 -12.63 -3.38 -13.51
N GLN A 51 -12.78 -2.24 -14.18
CA GLN A 51 -12.95 -2.14 -15.64
C GLN A 51 -11.70 -1.61 -16.34
N GLU A 52 -10.60 -1.49 -15.62
CA GLU A 52 -9.36 -0.92 -16.13
C GLU A 52 -8.34 -2.02 -16.39
N SER A 53 -7.73 -1.98 -17.57
CA SER A 53 -6.52 -2.74 -17.86
C SER A 53 -5.28 -1.90 -17.58
N VAL A 54 -4.13 -2.55 -17.42
CA VAL A 54 -2.83 -1.86 -17.32
C VAL A 54 -2.62 -0.90 -18.49
N ALA A 55 -3.00 -1.31 -19.70
CA ALA A 55 -2.92 -0.47 -20.89
C ALA A 55 -3.83 0.77 -20.82
N SER A 56 -5.07 0.61 -20.33
CA SER A 56 -6.00 1.74 -20.13
C SER A 56 -5.47 2.74 -19.11
N LEU A 57 -4.98 2.25 -17.97
CA LEU A 57 -4.39 3.09 -16.92
C LEU A 57 -3.16 3.84 -17.44
N TYR A 58 -2.30 3.17 -18.20
CA TYR A 58 -1.14 3.78 -18.81
C TYR A 58 -1.51 4.94 -19.75
N SER A 59 -2.49 4.74 -20.64
CA SER A 59 -2.97 5.79 -21.54
C SER A 59 -3.53 6.99 -20.76
N LYS A 60 -4.35 6.75 -19.73
CA LYS A 60 -4.92 7.81 -18.88
C LYS A 60 -3.84 8.61 -18.14
N VAL A 61 -2.80 7.94 -17.66
CA VAL A 61 -1.65 8.60 -17.03
C VAL A 61 -0.91 9.48 -18.04
N LEU A 62 -0.70 9.02 -19.27
CA LEU A 62 -0.06 9.82 -20.31
C LEU A 62 -0.88 11.05 -20.68
N GLU A 63 -2.20 10.92 -20.82
CA GLU A 63 -3.10 12.05 -21.08
C GLU A 63 -3.04 13.09 -19.96
N PHE A 64 -3.12 12.65 -18.71
CA PHE A 64 -2.98 13.53 -17.55
C PHE A 64 -1.62 14.24 -17.49
N GLN A 65 -0.53 13.54 -17.82
CA GLN A 65 0.80 14.13 -17.85
C GLN A 65 0.99 15.13 -19.00
N LYS A 66 0.24 14.99 -20.10
CA LYS A 66 0.23 15.96 -21.20
C LYS A 66 -0.54 17.20 -20.79
N SER A 67 -1.74 17.06 -20.22
CA SER A 67 -2.55 18.20 -19.76
C SER A 67 -1.88 19.03 -18.67
N LYS A 68 -1.00 18.41 -17.85
CA LYS A 68 -0.17 19.11 -16.86
C LYS A 68 1.08 19.80 -17.43
N ARG A 69 1.50 19.49 -18.65
CA ARG A 69 2.66 20.10 -19.32
C ARG A 69 2.29 21.27 -20.24
N GLU A 70 1.01 21.43 -20.53
CA GLU A 70 0.47 22.52 -21.37
C GLU A 70 0.03 23.75 -20.53
N VAL A 71 0.43 23.81 -19.25
CA VAL A 71 0.26 24.95 -18.34
C VAL A 71 1.62 25.52 -17.95
#